data_AF-A0A7C3GLS3-F1
#
_entry.id   AF-A0A7C3GLS3-F1
#
_cell.length_a   1.000
_cell.length_b   1.000
_cell.length_c   1.000
_cell.angle_alpha   90.00
_cell.angle_beta   90.00
_cell.angle_gamma   90.00
#
_symmetry.space_group_name_H-M   'P 1'
#
loop_
_entity.id
_entity.type
_entity.pdbx_description
1 polymer ?
#
loop_
_entity_poly.entity_id
_entity_poly.type
_entity_poly.pdbx_seq_one_letter_code
_entity_poly.pdbx_strand_id
1 'polypeptide(L)'
;MTTLAPPAPILRYHGAKWKIAPWIIQHFPPHTTYVEVFGGSAGVLLRKPPAPIEVYNDLDGEVVNFFRVLRERPEELARAVEFTPYARAE
;
A
#
# COMPACT_ATOMS: atom_id res chain seq x y z
N MET A 1 -0.98 -15.26 15.50
CA MET A 1 -0.13 -15.34 14.29
C MET A 1 0.17 -13.92 13.88
N THR A 2 1.40 -13.45 14.10
CA THR A 2 1.78 -12.06 13.80
C THR A 2 2.05 -11.97 12.31
N THR A 3 1.09 -11.44 11.54
CA THR A 3 1.36 -11.06 10.15
C THR A 3 2.34 -9.88 10.22
N LEU A 4 3.58 -10.11 9.84
CA LEU A 4 4.60 -9.06 9.80
C LEU A 4 4.18 -8.06 8.72
N ALA A 5 3.99 -6.80 9.11
CA ALA A 5 3.88 -5.71 8.16
C ALA A 5 5.09 -5.73 7.21
N PRO A 6 4.94 -5.30 5.94
CA PRO A 6 6.06 -5.28 5.01
C PRO A 6 7.22 -4.46 5.59
N PRO A 7 8.49 -4.80 5.28
CA PRO A 7 9.64 -4.10 5.86
C PRO A 7 9.83 -2.69 5.32
N ALA A 8 9.25 -2.38 4.15
CA ALA A 8 9.39 -1.11 3.45
C ALA A 8 8.10 -0.78 2.66
N PRO A 9 7.84 0.50 2.37
CA PRO A 9 6.74 0.88 1.50
C PRO A 9 6.96 0.34 0.09
N ILE A 10 5.89 -0.18 -0.51
CA ILE A 10 5.91 -0.73 -1.88
C ILE A 10 6.07 0.38 -2.92
N LEU A 11 5.55 1.59 -2.63
CA LEU A 11 5.63 2.76 -3.52
C LEU A 11 6.21 3.96 -2.76
N ARG A 12 7.13 4.69 -3.39
CA ARG A 12 7.53 6.03 -2.91
C ARG A 12 6.50 7.03 -3.41
N TYR A 13 5.64 7.49 -2.52
CA TYR A 13 4.59 8.44 -2.86
C TYR A 13 4.68 9.68 -1.96
N HIS A 14 4.35 10.85 -2.51
CA HIS A 14 4.37 12.09 -1.74
C HIS A 14 3.39 12.02 -0.58
N GLY A 15 3.82 12.49 0.59
CA GLY A 15 3.00 12.48 1.80
C GLY A 15 2.80 11.10 2.43
N ALA A 16 3.54 10.06 1.99
CA ALA A 16 3.44 8.71 2.53
C ALA A 16 3.57 8.68 4.06
N LYS A 17 2.54 8.16 4.71
CA LYS A 17 2.46 8.05 6.18
C LYS A 17 3.18 6.83 6.73
N TRP A 18 3.95 6.11 5.89
CA TRP A 18 4.63 4.88 6.25
C TRP A 18 5.33 4.99 7.61
N LYS A 19 6.25 5.94 7.77
CA LYS A 19 7.04 6.09 9.01
C LYS A 19 6.20 6.33 10.26
N ILE A 20 5.12 7.11 10.15
CA ILE A 20 4.27 7.50 11.29
C ILE A 20 3.06 6.59 11.49
N ALA A 21 2.84 5.61 10.61
CA ALA A 21 1.70 4.69 10.71
C ALA A 21 1.56 4.03 12.08
N PRO A 22 2.63 3.55 12.77
CA PRO A 22 2.47 2.95 14.11
C PRO A 22 1.83 3.90 15.11
N TRP A 23 2.21 5.17 15.07
CA TRP A 23 1.62 6.20 15.92
C TRP A 23 0.15 6.44 15.54
N ILE A 24 -0.20 6.52 14.26
CA ILE A 24 -1.60 6.64 13.80
C ILE A 24 -2.44 5.45 14.30
N ILE A 25 -1.94 4.22 14.11
CA ILE A 25 -2.64 2.97 14.42
C ILE A 25 -2.96 2.84 15.91
N GLN A 26 -2.13 3.39 16.80
CA GLN A 26 -2.39 3.39 18.26
C GLN A 26 -3.71 4.10 18.63
N HIS A 27 -4.22 4.95 17.75
CA HIS A 27 -5.46 5.71 17.97
C HIS A 27 -6.68 5.06 17.32
N PHE A 28 -6.52 3.90 16.66
CA PHE A 28 -7.64 3.20 16.04
C PHE A 28 -8.51 2.52 17.10
N PRO A 29 -9.85 2.71 17.08
CA PRO A 29 -10.74 1.88 17.87
C PRO A 29 -10.74 0.44 17.31
N PRO A 30 -11.26 -0.54 18.08
CA PRO A 30 -11.60 -1.84 17.52
C PRO A 30 -12.53 -1.67 16.31
N HIS A 31 -12.21 -2.33 15.20
CA HIS A 31 -12.95 -2.20 13.96
C HIS A 31 -12.91 -3.50 13.17
N THR A 32 -13.95 -3.72 12.36
CA THR A 32 -14.01 -4.83 11.40
C THR A 32 -13.85 -4.36 9.96
N THR A 33 -13.99 -3.05 9.72
CA THR A 33 -13.86 -2.42 8.42
C THR A 33 -12.89 -1.26 8.51
N TYR A 34 -11.96 -1.18 7.57
CA TYR A 34 -11.06 -0.05 7.41
C TYR A 34 -11.19 0.51 5.99
N VAL A 35 -11.24 1.84 5.89
CA VAL A 35 -11.36 2.54 4.62
C VAL A 35 -10.22 3.56 4.51
N GLU A 36 -9.31 3.32 3.57
CA GLU A 36 -8.22 4.24 3.22
C GLU A 36 -8.70 5.11 2.06
N VAL A 37 -9.25 6.29 2.36
CA VAL A 37 -9.91 7.16 1.36
C VAL A 37 -8.89 7.89 0.46
N PHE A 38 -7.72 8.22 1.02
CA PHE A 38 -6.60 8.89 0.35
C PHE A 38 -5.38 7.96 0.37
N GLY A 39 -5.47 6.92 -0.43
CA GLY A 39 -4.63 5.74 -0.38
C GLY A 39 -3.14 6.00 -0.47
N GLY A 40 -2.71 6.80 -1.45
CA GLY A 40 -1.31 6.98 -1.81
C GLY A 40 -0.56 5.65 -1.82
N SER A 41 0.56 5.58 -1.10
CA SER A 41 1.35 4.34 -0.97
C SER A 41 0.77 3.26 -0.04
N ALA A 42 -0.50 3.35 0.37
CA ALA A 42 -1.17 2.45 1.32
C ALA A 42 -0.43 2.31 2.67
N GLY A 43 0.24 3.37 3.13
CA GLY A 43 1.21 3.27 4.21
C GLY A 43 0.65 2.89 5.59
N VAL A 44 -0.59 3.28 5.89
CA VAL A 44 -1.28 2.90 7.13
C VAL A 44 -1.98 1.56 6.93
N LEU A 45 -2.75 1.41 5.85
CA LEU A 45 -3.38 0.16 5.43
C LEU A 45 -2.45 -1.06 5.53
N LEU A 46 -1.24 -1.00 4.94
CA LEU A 46 -0.30 -2.13 4.92
C LEU A 46 0.42 -2.38 6.26
N ARG A 47 0.34 -1.44 7.21
CA ARG A 47 1.04 -1.53 8.50
C ARG A 47 0.13 -1.84 9.68
N LYS A 48 -1.17 -1.59 9.58
CA LYS A 48 -2.14 -1.95 10.61
C LYS A 48 -2.34 -3.47 10.64
N PRO A 49 -2.81 -4.04 11.77
CA PRO A 49 -3.35 -5.40 11.77
C PRO A 49 -4.46 -5.53 10.71
N PRO A 50 -4.53 -6.64 9.96
CA PRO A 50 -5.59 -6.86 8.99
C PRO A 50 -6.97 -6.78 9.61
N ALA A 51 -7.91 -6.15 8.90
CA ALA A 51 -9.33 -6.14 9.24
C ALA A 51 -10.09 -7.07 8.27
N PRO A 52 -11.23 -7.65 8.67
CA PRO A 52 -12.07 -8.47 7.79
C PRO A 52 -12.44 -7.78 6.46
N ILE A 53 -12.66 -6.46 6.50
CA ILE A 53 -12.95 -5.65 5.31
C ILE A 53 -11.96 -4.49 5.24
N GLU A 54 -11.29 -4.36 4.10
CA GLU A 54 -10.37 -3.27 3.81
C GLU A 54 -10.68 -2.68 2.44
N VAL A 55 -10.95 -1.38 2.41
CA VAL A 55 -11.22 -0.62 1.20
C VAL A 55 -10.07 0.33 0.97
N TYR A 56 -9.45 0.24 -0.22
CA TYR A 56 -8.46 1.18 -0.69
C TYR A 56 -9.08 2.05 -1.78
N ASN A 57 -8.91 3.37 -1.66
CA ASN A 57 -9.32 4.33 -2.65
C ASN A 57 -8.25 5.41 -2.81
N ASP A 58 -8.10 5.92 -4.03
CA ASP A 58 -7.37 7.15 -4.31
C ASP A 58 -8.03 7.88 -5.49
N LEU A 59 -7.81 9.18 -5.61
CA LEU A 59 -8.23 9.96 -6.77
C LEU A 59 -7.34 9.66 -7.99
N ASP A 60 -6.05 9.36 -7.74
CA ASP A 60 -5.09 9.04 -8.77
C ASP A 60 -5.30 7.60 -9.28
N GLY A 61 -5.90 7.49 -10.47
CA GLY A 61 -6.24 6.22 -11.10
C GLY A 61 -5.03 5.32 -11.38
N GLU A 62 -3.84 5.89 -11.58
CA GLU A 62 -2.61 5.11 -11.79
C GLU A 62 -2.16 4.41 -10.51
N VAL A 63 -2.34 5.05 -9.35
CA VAL A 63 -2.03 4.44 -8.05
C VAL A 63 -3.02 3.32 -7.73
N VAL A 64 -4.32 3.55 -8.00
CA VAL A 64 -5.35 2.51 -7.89
C VAL A 64 -5.04 1.33 -8.81
N ASN A 65 -4.64 1.61 -10.06
CA ASN A 65 -4.24 0.58 -11.02
C ASN A 65 -3.03 -0.21 -10.53
N PHE A 66 -2.01 0.46 -10.00
CA PHE A 66 -0.83 -0.18 -9.44
C PHE A 66 -1.20 -1.21 -8.37
N PHE A 67 -2.02 -0.83 -7.38
CA PHE A 67 -2.44 -1.77 -6.33
C PHE A 67 -3.34 -2.89 -6.85
N ARG A 68 -4.18 -2.63 -7.87
CA ARG A 68 -4.98 -3.65 -8.54
C ARG A 68 -4.09 -4.69 -9.22
N VAL A 69 -3.12 -4.25 -10.03
CA VAL A 69 -2.18 -5.14 -10.73
C VAL A 69 -1.31 -5.90 -9.76
N LEU A 70 -0.81 -5.24 -8.71
CA LEU A 70 -0.05 -5.89 -7.64
C LEU A 70 -0.85 -7.01 -6.97
N ARG A 71 -2.15 -6.80 -6.71
CA ARG A 71 -3.03 -7.82 -6.12
C ARG A 71 -3.28 -8.99 -7.07
N GLU A 72 -3.54 -8.70 -8.34
CA GLU A 72 -4.03 -9.69 -9.31
C GLU A 72 -2.90 -10.45 -10.02
N ARG A 73 -1.75 -9.80 -10.25
CA ARG A 73 -0.63 -10.32 -11.05
C ARG A 73 0.75 -9.96 -10.43
N PRO A 74 1.00 -10.29 -9.15
CA PRO A 74 2.21 -9.84 -8.43
C PRO A 74 3.52 -10.31 -9.07
N GLU A 75 3.59 -11.56 -9.54
CA GLU A 75 4.80 -12.11 -10.14
C GLU A 75 5.11 -11.49 -11.50
N GLU A 76 4.08 -11.26 -12.31
CA GLU A 76 4.25 -10.60 -13.61
C GLU A 76 4.69 -9.15 -13.45
N LEU A 77 4.10 -8.43 -12.47
CA LEU A 77 4.52 -7.08 -12.13
C LEU A 77 5.97 -7.05 -11.63
N ALA A 78 6.33 -7.95 -10.71
CA ALA A 78 7.69 -8.03 -10.19
C ALA A 78 8.70 -8.31 -11.32
N ARG A 79 8.38 -9.25 -12.21
CA ARG A 79 9.19 -9.56 -13.39
C ARG A 79 9.34 -8.36 -14.31
N ALA A 80 8.24 -7.66 -14.63
CA ALA A 80 8.27 -6.48 -15.48
C ALA A 80 9.14 -5.37 -14.87
N VAL A 81 9.02 -5.12 -13.57
CA VAL A 81 9.83 -4.13 -12.84
C VAL A 81 11.32 -4.53 -12.82
N GLU A 82 11.63 -5.81 -12.60
CA GLU A 82 13.01 -6.33 -12.61
C GLU A 82 13.70 -6.11 -13.97
N PHE A 83 12.94 -6.26 -15.07
CA PHE A 83 13.44 -6.05 -16.42
C PHE A 83 13.24 -4.62 -16.95
N THR A 84 12.66 -3.71 -16.15
CA THR A 84 12.55 -2.30 -16.54
C THR A 84 13.94 -1.68 -16.44
N PRO A 85 14.56 -1.30 -17.58
CA PRO A 85 15.89 -0.71 -17.55
C PRO A 85 15.82 0.63 -16.82
N TYR A 86 16.80 0.90 -15.97
CA TYR A 86 16.87 2.19 -15.29
C TYR A 86 17.35 3.26 -16.29
N ALA A 87 16.41 3.89 -17.01
CA ALA A 87 16.69 4.99 -17.91
C ALA A 87 15.99 6.25 -17.41
N ARG A 88 16.68 7.38 -17.35
CA ARG A 88 16.08 8.67 -16.93
C ARG A 88 14.93 9.15 -17.83
N ALA A 89 14.84 8.60 -19.03
CA ALA A 89 13.83 8.91 -20.05
C ALA A 89 12.64 7.96 -20.04
N GLU A 90 12.67 6.91 -19.21
CA GLU A 90 11.54 6.01 -18.92
C GLU A 90 11.03 6.24 -17.49
#